data_AF-A0AAD6C4C9-F1
#
_entry.id   AF-A0AAD6C4C9-F1
#
_cell.length_a   1.000
_cell.length_b   1.000
_cell.length_c   1.000
_cell.angle_alpha   90.00
_cell.angle_beta   90.00
_cell.angle_gamma   90.00
#
_symmetry.space_group_name_H-M   'P 1'
#
loop_
_entity.id
_entity.type
_entity.pdbx_description
1 polymer ?
#
loop_
_entity_poly.entity_id
_entity_poly.type
_entity_poly.pdbx_seq_one_letter_code
_entity_poly.pdbx_strand_id
1 'polypeptide(L)'
;MEQVDSLVQSGDRNVQGEYTKGEQLLQERLSLKDQLDLGFVEMQRKLGFPWSYPNQKPFWSELDQSIPQDIFPNAIEYPYISCAEAHIMWWTTFILLYPLIDHLLIFLNQSRSNLRLTLWAVPASFDQVISCVTLADNLPENLIGVAEHYANLICRSAKFLVQPQVKGMGAQKLLAPFSQATQFYHSQGSNDKHRWCQEVFMCLPRLGFGIAPFLKDMIWPKYEAATGKKGPASSNDA
;
A
#
# COMPACT_ATOMS: atom_id res chain seq x y z
N MET A 1 5.41 3.81 14.12
CA MET A 1 6.40 3.14 13.26
C MET A 1 7.70 2.98 14.03
N GLU A 2 8.44 4.05 14.29
CA GLU A 2 9.79 3.96 14.90
C GLU A 2 9.88 3.22 16.23
N GLN A 3 8.92 3.43 17.14
CA GLN A 3 8.89 2.73 18.42
C GLN A 3 8.61 1.23 18.29
N VAL A 4 7.81 0.85 17.29
CA VAL A 4 7.52 -0.55 16.96
C VAL A 4 8.76 -1.18 16.36
N ASP A 5 9.40 -0.50 15.41
CA ASP A 5 10.60 -1.00 14.74
C ASP A 5 11.74 -1.26 15.75
N SER A 6 11.99 -0.29 16.65
CA SER A 6 12.98 -0.45 17.72
C SER A 6 12.66 -1.62 18.64
N LEU A 7 11.39 -1.82 19.00
CA LEU A 7 11.01 -2.94 19.87
C LEU A 7 11.15 -4.29 19.16
N VAL A 8 10.75 -4.38 17.90
CA VAL A 8 10.79 -5.62 17.11
C VAL A 8 12.23 -6.02 16.77
N GLN A 9 13.13 -5.06 16.55
CA GLN A 9 14.52 -5.34 16.16
C GLN A 9 15.43 -5.72 17.34
N SER A 10 15.29 -5.04 18.48
CA SER A 10 16.23 -5.17 19.60
C SER A 10 15.60 -5.56 20.93
N GLY A 11 14.27 -5.67 21.00
CA GLY A 11 13.58 -6.06 22.22
C GLY A 11 13.64 -7.57 22.46
N ASP A 12 13.59 -7.94 23.74
CA ASP A 12 13.40 -9.28 24.25
C ASP A 12 12.02 -9.39 24.90
N ARG A 13 11.14 -10.18 24.30
CA ARG A 13 9.78 -10.44 24.83
C ARG A 13 9.76 -11.06 26.22
N ASN A 14 10.87 -11.65 26.68
CA ASN A 14 10.97 -12.22 28.04
C ASN A 14 11.22 -11.14 29.09
N VAL A 15 11.60 -9.93 28.68
CA VAL A 15 11.74 -8.77 29.56
C VAL A 15 10.37 -8.14 29.75
N GLN A 16 9.84 -8.21 30.98
CA GLN A 16 8.49 -7.75 31.32
C GLN A 16 8.18 -6.32 30.85
N GLY A 17 9.14 -5.41 30.96
CA GLY A 17 8.98 -4.03 30.51
C GLY A 17 8.78 -3.90 28.99
N GLU A 18 9.50 -4.69 28.20
CA GLU A 18 9.42 -4.67 26.74
C GLU A 18 8.18 -5.40 26.23
N TYR A 19 7.80 -6.49 26.89
CA TYR A 19 6.52 -7.15 26.64
C TYR A 19 5.34 -6.20 26.88
N THR A 20 5.32 -5.51 28.03
CA THR A 20 4.26 -4.54 28.38
C THR A 20 4.19 -3.38 27.38
N LYS A 21 5.36 -2.88 26.95
CA LYS A 21 5.45 -1.86 25.90
C LYS A 21 4.90 -2.37 24.56
N GLY A 22 5.17 -3.62 24.21
CA GLY A 22 4.61 -4.27 23.03
C GLY A 22 3.09 -4.34 23.06
N GLU A 23 2.50 -4.74 24.19
CA GLU A 23 1.04 -4.78 24.37
C GLU A 23 0.40 -3.40 24.25
N GLN A 24 0.99 -2.38 24.88
CA GLN A 24 0.53 -1.00 24.77
C GLN A 24 0.55 -0.51 23.32
N LEU A 25 1.68 -0.71 22.63
CA LEU A 25 1.81 -0.34 21.22
C LEU A 25 0.79 -1.09 20.35
N LEU A 26 0.57 -2.38 20.58
CA LEU A 26 -0.42 -3.15 19.85
C LEU A 26 -1.83 -2.58 20.05
N GLN A 27 -2.22 -2.30 21.29
CA GLN A 27 -3.53 -1.73 21.61
C GLN A 27 -3.73 -0.35 20.96
N GLU A 28 -2.71 0.52 20.98
CA GLU A 28 -2.75 1.81 20.29
C GLU A 28 -2.95 1.65 18.77
N ARG A 29 -2.26 0.70 18.14
CA ARG A 29 -2.38 0.47 16.69
C ARG A 29 -3.73 -0.14 16.31
N LEU A 30 -4.28 -1.02 17.13
CA LEU A 30 -5.62 -1.57 16.92
C LEU A 30 -6.70 -0.47 17.08
N SER A 31 -6.59 0.39 18.09
CA SER A 31 -7.48 1.55 18.24
C SER A 31 -7.39 2.49 17.05
N LEU A 32 -6.17 2.78 16.56
CA LEU A 32 -5.97 3.60 15.37
C LEU A 32 -6.57 2.95 14.12
N LYS A 33 -6.40 1.63 13.93
CA LYS A 33 -7.01 0.88 12.83
C LYS A 33 -8.53 1.06 12.83
N ASP A 34 -9.18 0.87 13.98
CA ASP A 34 -10.64 0.97 14.06
C ASP A 34 -11.14 2.39 13.77
N GLN A 35 -10.42 3.42 14.23
CA GLN A 35 -10.71 4.81 13.88
C GLN A 35 -10.54 5.09 12.39
N LEU A 36 -9.48 4.54 11.77
CA LEU A 36 -9.22 4.69 10.34
C LEU A 36 -10.29 3.99 9.49
N ASP A 37 -10.72 2.79 9.88
CA ASP A 37 -11.81 2.07 9.20
C ASP A 37 -13.10 2.89 9.22
N LEU A 38 -13.50 3.41 10.39
CA LEU A 38 -14.68 4.28 10.53
C LEU A 38 -14.54 5.56 9.70
N GLY A 39 -13.37 6.21 9.77
CA GLY A 39 -13.07 7.40 8.99
C GLY A 39 -13.09 7.15 7.48
N PHE A 40 -12.66 5.96 7.04
CA PHE A 40 -12.70 5.57 5.64
C PHE A 40 -14.13 5.43 5.13
N VAL A 41 -15.01 4.78 5.90
CA VAL A 41 -16.44 4.66 5.56
C VAL A 41 -17.06 6.04 5.35
N GLU A 42 -16.80 6.96 6.28
CA GLU A 42 -17.36 8.30 6.23
C GLU A 42 -16.77 9.14 5.07
N MET A 43 -15.47 8.96 4.78
CA MET A 43 -14.83 9.57 3.62
C MET A 43 -15.49 9.09 2.32
N GLN A 44 -15.71 7.78 2.17
CA GLN A 44 -16.35 7.22 0.99
C GLN A 44 -17.79 7.72 0.81
N ARG A 45 -18.56 7.81 1.90
CA ARG A 45 -19.91 8.37 1.89
C ARG A 45 -19.94 9.82 1.37
N LYS A 46 -18.89 10.60 1.64
CA LYS A 46 -18.78 12.02 1.24
C LYS A 46 -18.23 12.21 -0.17
N LEU A 47 -17.19 11.47 -0.53
CA LEU A 47 -16.42 11.69 -1.77
C LEU A 47 -16.76 10.69 -2.88
N GLY A 48 -17.59 9.69 -2.59
CA GLY A 48 -17.93 8.61 -3.51
C GLY A 48 -16.96 7.44 -3.43
N PHE A 49 -17.20 6.44 -4.29
CA PHE A 49 -16.47 5.19 -4.33
C PHE A 49 -15.75 5.03 -5.67
N PRO A 50 -14.56 4.42 -5.70
CA PRO A 50 -13.94 3.98 -6.94
C PRO A 50 -14.67 2.78 -7.54
N TRP A 51 -14.46 2.54 -8.83
CA TRP A 51 -14.86 1.29 -9.48
C TRP A 51 -13.73 0.77 -10.37
N SER A 52 -13.77 -0.53 -10.62
CA SER A 52 -12.87 -1.16 -11.57
C SER A 52 -13.33 -0.77 -12.98
N TYR A 53 -12.38 -0.35 -13.81
CA TYR A 53 -12.65 -0.02 -15.20
C TYR A 53 -11.94 -1.05 -16.10
N PRO A 54 -12.65 -2.10 -16.56
CA PRO A 54 -12.05 -3.15 -17.37
C PRO A 54 -11.65 -2.61 -18.74
N ASN A 55 -10.58 -3.17 -19.32
CA ASN A 55 -10.07 -2.85 -20.65
C ASN A 55 -9.49 -1.43 -20.85
N GLN A 56 -9.27 -0.67 -19.78
CA GLN A 56 -8.50 0.57 -19.91
C GLN A 56 -7.04 0.26 -20.20
N LYS A 57 -6.59 0.62 -21.39
CA LYS A 57 -5.16 0.67 -21.68
C LYS A 57 -4.54 1.78 -20.84
N PRO A 58 -3.57 1.51 -19.96
CA PRO A 58 -2.91 2.59 -19.24
C PRO A 58 -2.15 3.47 -20.22
N PHE A 59 -2.06 4.75 -19.93
CA PHE A 59 -1.37 5.71 -20.80
C PHE A 59 0.07 5.29 -21.10
N TRP A 60 0.79 4.70 -20.15
CA TRP A 60 2.15 4.23 -20.41
C TRP A 60 2.22 3.04 -21.37
N SER A 61 1.14 2.31 -21.67
CA SER A 61 1.19 1.31 -22.75
C SER A 61 1.46 1.95 -24.13
N GLU A 62 1.15 3.24 -24.27
CA GLU A 62 1.48 4.04 -25.45
C GLU A 62 2.90 4.62 -25.36
N LEU A 63 3.41 4.83 -24.15
CA LEU A 63 4.76 5.36 -23.92
C LEU A 63 5.84 4.27 -23.95
N ASP A 64 5.55 3.11 -23.39
CA ASP A 64 6.48 2.01 -23.17
C ASP A 64 5.74 0.66 -23.15
N GLN A 65 5.96 -0.12 -24.20
CA GLN A 65 5.36 -1.45 -24.36
C GLN A 65 6.03 -2.51 -23.49
N SER A 66 7.16 -2.21 -22.84
CA SER A 66 7.86 -3.16 -21.98
C SER A 66 7.18 -3.36 -20.63
N ILE A 67 6.30 -2.45 -20.21
CA ILE A 67 5.58 -2.56 -18.94
C ILE A 67 4.50 -3.64 -19.04
N PRO A 68 4.61 -4.75 -18.27
CA PRO A 68 3.63 -5.82 -18.27
C PRO A 68 2.24 -5.31 -17.85
N GLN A 69 1.18 -5.75 -18.54
CA GLN A 69 -0.17 -5.24 -18.31
C GLN A 69 -0.99 -6.09 -17.33
N ASP A 70 -0.57 -7.34 -17.15
CA ASP A 70 -1.22 -8.43 -16.44
C ASP A 70 -0.86 -8.49 -14.95
N ILE A 71 0.27 -7.90 -14.53
CA ILE A 71 0.70 -7.88 -13.11
C ILE A 71 -0.38 -7.29 -12.18
N PHE A 72 -1.05 -6.23 -12.61
CA PHE A 72 -2.17 -5.63 -11.89
C PHE A 72 -3.41 -5.59 -12.77
N PRO A 73 -4.48 -6.35 -12.46
CA PRO A 73 -5.68 -6.39 -13.31
C PRO A 73 -6.48 -5.09 -13.18
N ASN A 74 -7.09 -4.64 -14.27
CA ASN A 74 -8.07 -3.52 -14.35
C ASN A 74 -7.63 -2.19 -13.72
N ALA A 75 -7.76 -1.09 -14.46
CA ALA A 75 -7.59 0.23 -13.87
C ALA A 75 -8.68 0.51 -12.81
N ILE A 76 -8.40 1.44 -11.90
CA ILE A 76 -9.41 1.98 -10.98
C ILE A 76 -9.74 3.39 -11.42
N GLU A 77 -11.02 3.61 -11.70
CA GLU A 77 -11.56 4.92 -12.01
C GLU A 77 -12.22 5.52 -10.77
N TYR A 78 -12.24 6.85 -10.74
CA TYR A 78 -12.76 7.64 -9.65
C TYR A 78 -13.75 8.69 -10.16
N PRO A 79 -14.80 9.02 -9.39
CA PRO A 79 -15.73 10.07 -9.79
C PRO A 79 -15.06 11.45 -9.85
N TYR A 80 -14.10 11.72 -8.95
CA TYR A 80 -13.37 12.99 -8.87
C TYR A 80 -11.93 12.77 -8.41
N ILE A 81 -11.05 13.74 -8.68
CA ILE A 81 -9.65 13.65 -8.24
C ILE A 81 -9.47 13.70 -6.73
N SER A 82 -10.32 14.46 -6.03
CA SER A 82 -10.35 14.46 -4.56
C SER A 82 -10.73 13.08 -3.99
N CYS A 83 -11.63 12.36 -4.67
CA CYS A 83 -11.96 10.98 -4.31
C CYS A 83 -10.74 10.06 -4.49
N ALA A 84 -10.03 10.19 -5.60
CA ALA A 84 -8.82 9.42 -5.85
C ALA A 84 -7.73 9.68 -4.79
N GLU A 85 -7.43 10.96 -4.53
CA GLU A 85 -6.46 11.38 -3.51
C GLU A 85 -6.80 10.80 -2.13
N ALA A 86 -8.06 10.93 -1.70
CA ALA A 86 -8.46 10.39 -0.41
C ALA A 86 -8.30 8.85 -0.36
N HIS A 87 -8.74 8.12 -1.39
CA HIS A 87 -8.60 6.66 -1.40
C HIS A 87 -7.14 6.20 -1.33
N ILE A 88 -6.26 6.75 -2.17
CA ILE A 88 -4.86 6.34 -2.19
C ILE A 88 -4.14 6.71 -0.89
N MET A 89 -4.52 7.81 -0.22
CA MET A 89 -3.96 8.20 1.08
C MET A 89 -4.35 7.24 2.21
N TRP A 90 -5.62 6.79 2.24
CA TRP A 90 -6.06 5.80 3.22
C TRP A 90 -5.41 4.44 2.96
N TRP A 91 -5.39 3.98 1.71
CA TRP A 91 -4.71 2.74 1.33
C TRP A 91 -3.23 2.78 1.68
N THR A 92 -2.55 3.91 1.48
CA THR A 92 -1.16 4.11 1.91
C THR A 92 -1.03 3.94 3.42
N THR A 93 -1.94 4.54 4.20
CA THR A 93 -1.96 4.38 5.66
C THR A 93 -2.12 2.91 6.05
N PHE A 94 -2.98 2.15 5.38
CA PHE A 94 -3.18 0.73 5.65
C PHE A 94 -1.96 -0.13 5.30
N ILE A 95 -1.28 0.13 4.18
CA ILE A 95 -0.03 -0.54 3.81
C ILE A 95 1.04 -0.36 4.89
N LEU A 96 1.07 0.81 5.54
CA LEU A 96 2.01 1.10 6.61
C LEU A 96 1.59 0.54 7.97
N LEU A 97 0.28 0.50 8.25
CA LEU A 97 -0.24 0.11 9.56
C LEU A 97 -0.28 -1.40 9.76
N TYR A 98 -0.80 -2.14 8.78
CA TYR A 98 -1.03 -3.58 8.92
C TYR A 98 0.25 -4.40 9.18
N PRO A 99 1.39 -4.14 8.51
CA PRO A 99 2.65 -4.79 8.83
C PRO A 99 3.15 -4.50 10.26
N LEU A 100 2.92 -3.28 10.77
CA LEU A 100 3.31 -2.94 12.15
C LEU A 100 2.51 -3.75 13.18
N ILE A 101 1.21 -3.91 12.94
CA ILE A 101 0.35 -4.76 13.78
C ILE A 101 0.84 -6.21 13.68
N ASP A 102 1.16 -6.69 12.48
CA ASP A 102 1.66 -8.05 12.27
C ASP A 102 2.96 -8.33 13.04
N HIS A 103 3.93 -7.42 12.95
CA HIS A 103 5.20 -7.54 13.66
C HIS A 103 5.03 -7.52 15.18
N LEU A 104 4.12 -6.70 15.71
CA LEU A 104 3.82 -6.67 17.14
C LEU A 104 3.20 -7.99 17.61
N LEU A 105 2.28 -8.56 16.84
CA LEU A 105 1.66 -9.85 17.16
C LEU A 105 2.69 -10.99 17.12
N ILE A 106 3.59 -10.98 16.15
CA ILE A 106 4.70 -11.93 16.07
C ILE A 106 5.62 -11.79 17.29
N PHE A 107 6.03 -10.57 17.63
CA PHE A 107 6.88 -10.27 18.78
C PHE A 107 6.25 -10.78 20.09
N LEU A 108 4.96 -10.49 20.31
CA LEU A 108 4.20 -10.90 21.49
C LEU A 108 3.76 -12.37 21.45
N ASN A 109 4.01 -13.10 20.36
CA ASN A 109 3.53 -14.46 20.13
C ASN A 109 2.00 -14.60 20.28
N GLN A 110 1.25 -13.59 19.84
CA GLN A 110 -0.21 -13.56 19.91
C GLN A 110 -0.84 -14.05 18.61
N SER A 111 -1.97 -14.76 18.73
CA SER A 111 -2.75 -15.22 17.58
C SER A 111 -3.44 -14.07 16.86
N ARG A 112 -3.51 -14.16 15.54
CA ARG A 112 -4.29 -13.26 14.67
C ARG A 112 -5.79 -13.55 14.68
N SER A 113 -6.20 -14.71 15.21
CA SER A 113 -7.58 -15.23 15.15
C SER A 113 -8.63 -14.31 15.76
N ASN A 114 -8.25 -13.43 16.68
CA ASN A 114 -9.17 -12.54 17.38
C ASN A 114 -9.30 -11.17 16.70
N LEU A 115 -8.57 -10.93 15.60
CA LEU A 115 -8.59 -9.65 14.90
C LEU A 115 -9.72 -9.60 13.89
N ARG A 116 -10.50 -8.52 13.97
CA ARG A 116 -11.50 -8.21 12.94
C ARG A 116 -10.81 -7.45 11.81
N LEU A 117 -10.67 -8.11 10.67
CA LEU A 117 -10.09 -7.51 9.47
C LEU A 117 -11.19 -6.88 8.63
N THR A 118 -10.99 -5.61 8.29
CA THR A 118 -11.83 -4.91 7.32
C THR A 118 -11.06 -4.87 6.00
N LEU A 119 -11.59 -5.52 4.97
CA LEU A 119 -11.03 -5.49 3.64
C LEU A 119 -11.98 -4.75 2.71
N TRP A 120 -11.49 -3.67 2.11
CA TRP A 120 -12.29 -2.85 1.21
C TRP A 120 -12.06 -3.27 -0.24
N ALA A 121 -13.07 -3.85 -0.88
CA ALA A 121 -13.01 -4.18 -2.30
C ALA A 121 -13.45 -3.00 -3.17
N VAL A 122 -12.98 -3.00 -4.42
CA VAL A 122 -13.40 -2.04 -5.45
C VAL A 122 -14.45 -2.74 -6.33
N PRO A 123 -15.68 -2.20 -6.47
CA PRO A 123 -16.73 -2.80 -7.31
C PRO A 123 -16.28 -3.01 -8.75
N ALA A 124 -16.93 -3.95 -9.45
CA ALA A 124 -16.61 -4.24 -10.84
C ALA A 124 -17.14 -3.18 -11.82
N SER A 125 -18.15 -2.41 -11.42
CA SER A 125 -18.73 -1.31 -12.21
C SER A 125 -19.34 -0.23 -11.30
N PHE A 126 -19.58 0.96 -11.86
CA PHE A 126 -20.21 2.09 -11.15
C PHE A 126 -21.63 1.76 -10.64
N ASP A 127 -22.41 1.00 -11.42
CA ASP A 127 -23.81 0.67 -11.11
C ASP A 127 -23.96 -0.42 -10.03
N GLN A 128 -22.87 -1.12 -9.69
CA GLN A 128 -22.84 -2.01 -8.55
C GLN A 128 -22.68 -1.19 -7.28
N VAL A 129 -23.80 -0.73 -6.73
CA VAL A 129 -23.86 -0.11 -5.40
C VAL A 129 -23.52 -1.19 -4.37
N ILE A 130 -22.23 -1.30 -4.02
CA ILE A 130 -21.77 -2.23 -3.00
C ILE A 130 -22.02 -1.63 -1.62
N SER A 131 -22.80 -2.36 -0.81
CA SER A 131 -22.85 -2.24 0.65
C SER A 131 -21.42 -2.19 1.20
N CYS A 132 -21.13 -1.17 2.01
CA CYS A 132 -19.82 -0.74 2.54
C CYS A 132 -18.91 -1.79 3.19
N VAL A 133 -19.12 -3.10 3.12
CA VAL A 133 -18.12 -4.09 3.52
C VAL A 133 -18.37 -5.32 2.67
N THR A 134 -17.78 -5.40 1.49
CA THR A 134 -17.55 -6.73 0.92
C THR A 134 -16.42 -7.32 1.75
N LEU A 135 -16.77 -8.15 2.74
CA LEU A 135 -15.88 -9.21 3.21
C LEU A 135 -15.42 -9.89 1.93
N ALA A 136 -14.21 -9.57 1.46
CA ALA A 136 -13.75 -10.13 0.20
C ALA A 136 -13.93 -11.64 0.29
N ASP A 137 -14.43 -12.26 -0.79
CA ASP A 137 -14.75 -13.69 -0.81
C ASP A 137 -13.54 -14.58 -0.42
N ASN A 138 -12.33 -14.00 -0.43
CA ASN A 138 -11.11 -14.55 0.15
C ASN A 138 -10.42 -13.49 1.04
N LEU A 139 -10.74 -13.44 2.34
CA LEU A 139 -9.91 -12.67 3.26
C LEU A 139 -8.50 -13.26 3.31
N PRO A 140 -7.45 -12.43 3.19
CA PRO A 140 -6.08 -12.90 3.38
C PRO A 140 -5.90 -13.54 4.76
N GLU A 141 -5.13 -14.62 4.82
CA GLU A 141 -4.84 -15.35 6.06
C GLU A 141 -4.00 -14.53 7.06
N ASN A 142 -3.35 -13.46 6.61
CA ASN A 142 -2.50 -12.61 7.42
C ASN A 142 -2.63 -11.12 7.07
N LEU A 143 -2.12 -10.27 7.95
CA LEU A 143 -2.17 -8.81 7.81
C LEU A 143 -1.29 -8.29 6.66
N ILE A 144 -0.25 -9.03 6.29
CA ILE A 144 0.60 -8.70 5.15
C ILE A 144 -0.18 -8.82 3.84
N GLY A 145 -1.02 -9.84 3.67
CA GLY A 145 -1.89 -9.98 2.50
C GLY A 145 -2.96 -8.89 2.45
N VAL A 146 -3.42 -8.39 3.60
CA VAL A 146 -4.30 -7.21 3.66
C VAL A 146 -3.55 -5.95 3.19
N ALA A 147 -2.31 -5.74 3.64
CA ALA A 147 -1.47 -4.64 3.16
C ALA A 147 -1.20 -4.76 1.65
N GLU A 148 -0.92 -5.97 1.17
CA GLU A 148 -0.71 -6.26 -0.26
C GLU A 148 -1.93 -5.91 -1.10
N HIS A 149 -3.13 -6.22 -0.63
CA HIS A 149 -4.37 -5.83 -1.30
C HIS A 149 -4.42 -4.31 -1.54
N TYR A 150 -4.15 -3.51 -0.51
CA TYR A 150 -4.14 -2.04 -0.67
C TYR A 150 -3.00 -1.55 -1.56
N ALA A 151 -1.83 -2.19 -1.52
CA ALA A 151 -0.74 -1.89 -2.45
C ALA A 151 -1.14 -2.19 -3.91
N ASN A 152 -1.88 -3.29 -4.14
CA ASN A 152 -2.42 -3.61 -5.46
C ASN A 152 -3.40 -2.53 -5.92
N LEU A 153 -4.28 -2.04 -5.03
CA LEU A 153 -5.21 -0.97 -5.36
C LEU A 153 -4.48 0.31 -5.78
N ILE A 154 -3.45 0.75 -5.05
CA ILE A 154 -2.64 1.92 -5.45
C ILE A 154 -2.02 1.73 -6.84
N CYS A 155 -1.46 0.55 -7.13
CA CYS A 155 -0.85 0.27 -8.43
C CYS A 155 -1.88 0.23 -9.56
N ARG A 156 -3.08 -0.27 -9.30
CA ARG A 156 -4.20 -0.21 -10.25
C ARG A 156 -4.67 1.23 -10.50
N SER A 157 -4.65 2.09 -9.48
CA SER A 157 -4.98 3.52 -9.62
C SER A 157 -3.98 4.29 -10.44
N ALA A 158 -2.71 3.87 -10.43
CA ALA A 158 -1.70 4.46 -11.30
C ALA A 158 -2.15 4.45 -12.77
N LYS A 159 -2.81 3.37 -13.23
CA LYS A 159 -3.26 3.21 -14.63
C LYS A 159 -4.22 4.31 -15.10
N PHE A 160 -4.99 4.88 -14.16
CA PHE A 160 -5.91 5.98 -14.39
C PHE A 160 -5.27 7.34 -14.12
N LEU A 161 -4.59 7.49 -12.98
CA LEU A 161 -4.10 8.79 -12.48
C LEU A 161 -3.02 9.44 -13.35
N VAL A 162 -2.33 8.67 -14.19
CA VAL A 162 -1.35 9.21 -15.14
C VAL A 162 -1.95 9.63 -16.48
N GLN A 163 -3.24 9.42 -16.69
CA GLN A 163 -3.85 9.70 -17.99
C GLN A 163 -3.96 11.21 -18.24
N PRO A 164 -3.83 11.66 -19.51
CA PRO A 164 -3.90 13.07 -19.86
C PRO A 164 -5.17 13.76 -19.38
N GLN A 165 -6.30 13.05 -19.39
CA GLN A 165 -7.61 13.54 -18.95
C GLN A 165 -7.65 13.99 -17.49
N VAL A 166 -6.78 13.42 -16.66
CA VAL A 166 -6.69 13.71 -15.23
C VAL A 166 -5.85 14.95 -14.94
N LYS A 167 -5.18 15.49 -15.99
CA LYS A 167 -4.17 16.56 -15.92
C LYS A 167 -3.03 16.16 -14.97
N GLY A 168 -1.91 16.90 -14.97
CA GLY A 168 -0.74 16.55 -14.15
C GLY A 168 -1.01 16.39 -12.63
N MET A 169 -2.17 16.85 -12.14
CA MET A 169 -2.57 16.67 -10.74
C MET A 169 -2.67 15.19 -10.33
N GLY A 170 -3.19 14.31 -11.20
CA GLY A 170 -3.36 12.89 -10.84
C GLY A 170 -2.02 12.22 -10.52
N ALA A 171 -1.03 12.40 -11.40
CA ALA A 171 0.33 11.89 -11.19
C ALA A 171 1.00 12.52 -9.96
N GLN A 172 0.82 13.83 -9.71
CA GLN A 172 1.35 14.47 -8.50
C GLN A 172 0.80 13.84 -7.21
N LYS A 173 -0.50 13.54 -7.16
CA LYS A 173 -1.11 12.86 -6.00
C LYS A 173 -0.68 11.41 -5.84
N LEU A 174 -0.30 10.75 -6.94
CA LEU A 174 0.14 9.36 -6.97
C LEU A 174 1.56 9.16 -6.41
N LEU A 175 2.49 10.09 -6.64
CA LEU A 175 3.93 9.86 -6.43
C LEU A 175 4.28 9.26 -5.05
N ALA A 176 3.82 9.89 -3.96
CA ALA A 176 4.15 9.44 -2.61
C ALA A 176 3.46 8.10 -2.26
N PRO A 177 2.12 7.95 -2.42
CA PRO A 177 1.44 6.65 -2.26
C PRO A 177 2.07 5.51 -3.06
N PHE A 178 2.42 5.76 -4.32
CA PHE A 178 2.98 4.77 -5.21
C PHE A 178 4.40 4.36 -4.79
N SER A 179 5.19 5.30 -4.27
CA SER A 179 6.49 4.98 -3.68
C SER A 179 6.34 4.07 -2.47
N GLN A 180 5.34 4.29 -1.60
CA GLN A 180 5.07 3.40 -0.46
C GLN A 180 4.67 1.99 -0.90
N ALA A 181 3.82 1.86 -1.93
CA ALA A 181 3.48 0.55 -2.51
C ALA A 181 4.71 -0.15 -3.12
N THR A 182 5.59 0.60 -3.78
CA THR A 182 6.84 0.10 -4.37
C THR A 182 7.78 -0.46 -3.31
N GLN A 183 7.92 0.27 -2.20
CA GLN A 183 8.71 -0.14 -1.04
C GLN A 183 8.11 -1.37 -0.37
N PHE A 184 6.78 -1.43 -0.23
CA PHE A 184 6.08 -2.63 0.25
C PHE A 184 6.48 -3.87 -0.55
N TYR A 185 6.39 -3.84 -1.89
CA TYR A 185 6.78 -5.00 -2.69
C TYR A 185 8.26 -5.36 -2.60
N HIS A 186 9.13 -4.36 -2.50
CA HIS A 186 10.57 -4.59 -2.29
C HIS A 186 10.82 -5.39 -1.01
N SER A 187 10.25 -4.96 0.11
CA SER A 187 10.47 -5.63 1.40
C SER A 187 9.89 -7.04 1.45
N GLN A 188 8.69 -7.23 0.88
CA GLN A 188 8.06 -8.53 0.76
C GLN A 188 8.76 -9.44 -0.26
N GLY A 189 9.71 -8.93 -1.06
CA GLY A 189 10.41 -9.70 -2.09
C GLY A 189 9.55 -10.05 -3.29
N SER A 190 8.49 -9.28 -3.55
CA SER A 190 7.63 -9.45 -4.73
C SER A 190 8.29 -8.79 -5.93
N ASN A 191 9.27 -9.49 -6.52
CA ASN A 191 10.16 -8.95 -7.56
C ASN A 191 9.41 -8.42 -8.78
N ASP A 192 8.39 -9.14 -9.26
CA ASP A 192 7.65 -8.76 -10.47
C ASP A 192 6.82 -7.48 -10.25
N LYS A 193 6.13 -7.39 -9.10
CA LYS A 193 5.35 -6.20 -8.72
C LYS A 193 6.25 -5.01 -8.44
N HIS A 194 7.38 -5.23 -7.76
CA HIS A 194 8.37 -4.18 -7.49
C HIS A 194 8.96 -3.64 -8.81
N ARG A 195 9.41 -4.53 -9.70
CA ARG A 195 9.93 -4.15 -11.03
C ARG A 195 8.88 -3.37 -11.81
N TRP A 196 7.64 -3.84 -11.82
CA TRP A 196 6.54 -3.13 -12.48
C TRP A 196 6.43 -1.68 -11.99
N CYS A 197 6.50 -1.47 -10.68
CA CYS A 197 6.45 -0.11 -10.13
C CYS A 197 7.66 0.75 -10.54
N GLN A 198 8.86 0.17 -10.57
CA GLN A 198 10.06 0.87 -11.03
C GLN A 198 9.91 1.33 -12.49
N GLU A 199 9.42 0.47 -13.38
CA GLU A 199 9.21 0.83 -14.79
C GLU A 199 8.18 1.94 -14.95
N VAL A 200 7.10 1.92 -14.16
CA VAL A 200 6.11 3.00 -14.15
C VAL A 200 6.75 4.33 -13.72
N PHE A 201 7.59 4.33 -12.67
CA PHE A 201 8.33 5.53 -12.27
C PHE A 201 9.26 6.05 -13.37
N MET A 202 9.86 5.16 -14.17
CA MET A 202 10.71 5.54 -15.31
C MET A 202 9.93 6.17 -16.47
N CYS A 203 8.61 5.94 -16.54
CA CYS A 203 7.75 6.56 -17.56
C CYS A 203 7.26 7.97 -17.16
N LEU A 204 7.14 8.26 -15.86
CA LEU A 204 6.59 9.52 -15.36
C LEU A 204 7.37 10.81 -15.76
N PRO A 205 8.70 10.80 -16.00
CA PRO A 205 9.40 11.97 -16.56
C PRO A 205 8.84 12.43 -17.90
N ARG A 206 8.37 11.51 -18.75
CA ARG A 206 7.77 11.83 -20.05
C ARG A 206 6.45 12.58 -19.92
N LEU A 207 5.86 12.54 -18.73
CA LEU A 207 4.65 13.26 -18.33
C LEU A 207 4.96 14.59 -17.62
N GLY A 208 6.24 14.99 -17.53
CA GLY A 208 6.68 16.21 -16.83
C GLY A 208 7.03 16.02 -15.35
N PHE A 209 7.01 14.79 -14.84
CA PHE A 209 7.34 14.49 -13.43
C PHE A 209 8.80 14.07 -13.27
N GLY A 210 9.72 15.02 -13.42
CA GLY A 210 11.16 14.77 -13.37
C GLY A 210 11.68 14.21 -12.04
N ILE A 211 10.92 14.33 -10.94
CA ILE A 211 11.30 13.76 -9.63
C ILE A 211 11.03 12.25 -9.53
N ALA A 212 10.17 11.71 -10.40
CA ALA A 212 9.69 10.33 -10.30
C ALA A 212 10.79 9.25 -10.28
N PRO A 213 11.87 9.33 -11.09
CA PRO A 213 12.93 8.31 -11.07
C PRO A 213 13.66 8.22 -9.73
N PHE A 214 13.72 9.32 -8.98
CA PHE A 214 14.34 9.33 -7.64
C PHE A 214 13.48 8.61 -6.59
N LEU A 215 12.17 8.45 -6.86
CA LEU A 215 11.25 7.80 -5.94
C LEU A 215 11.19 6.28 -6.11
N LYS A 216 11.74 5.75 -7.22
CA LYS A 216 11.73 4.30 -7.54
C LYS A 216 12.56 3.48 -6.54
N ASP A 217 13.65 4.06 -6.06
CA ASP A 217 14.59 3.46 -5.11
C ASP A 217 14.61 4.22 -3.79
N MET A 218 13.58 5.05 -3.51
CA MET A 218 13.49 5.77 -2.25
C MET A 218 13.16 4.78 -1.13
N ILE A 219 14.21 4.14 -0.64
CA ILE A 219 14.17 3.26 0.51
C ILE A 219 13.91 4.13 1.72
N TRP A 220 12.79 3.90 2.41
CA TRP A 220 12.67 4.40 3.77
C TRP A 220 13.62 3.54 4.61
N PRO A 221 14.73 4.07 5.17
CA PRO A 221 15.79 3.25 5.76
C PRO A 221 15.31 2.32 6.88
N LYS A 222 14.15 2.62 7.46
CA LYS A 222 13.54 1.83 8.54
C LYS A 222 12.65 0.68 8.05
N TYR A 223 12.33 0.60 6.75
CA TYR A 223 11.50 -0.46 6.17
C TYR A 223 12.28 -1.76 5.93
N GLU A 224 13.55 -1.67 5.51
CA GLU A 224 14.47 -2.82 5.42
C GLU A 224 14.81 -3.37 6.82
N ALA A 225 15.04 -2.47 7.77
CA ALA A 225 15.24 -2.83 9.17
C ALA A 225 13.99 -3.48 9.78
N ALA A 226 12.78 -3.04 9.40
CA ALA A 226 11.51 -3.61 9.85
C ALA A 226 11.17 -4.97 9.22
N THR A 227 11.71 -5.30 8.04
CA THR A 227 11.42 -6.57 7.32
C THR A 227 12.51 -7.62 7.44
N GLY A 228 13.54 -7.37 8.26
CA GLY A 228 14.58 -8.33 8.60
C GLY A 228 15.53 -8.70 7.45
N LYS A 229 15.37 -8.11 6.26
CA LYS A 229 16.31 -8.29 5.16
C LYS A 229 17.45 -7.28 5.29
N LYS A 230 18.60 -7.76 5.78
CA LYS A 230 19.88 -7.11 5.45
C LYS A 230 20.01 -7.16 3.93
N GLY A 231 20.01 -6.01 3.27
CA GLY A 231 20.46 -5.92 1.88
C GLY A 231 21.84 -6.58 1.73
N PRO A 232 22.19 -7.07 0.54
CA PRO A 232 23.53 -7.61 0.30
C PRO A 232 24.51 -6.52 0.71
N ALA A 233 25.38 -6.86 1.67
CA ALA A 233 26.49 -6.00 2.04
C ALA A 233 27.18 -5.60 0.74
N SER A 234 27.29 -4.30 0.48
CA SER A 234 28.17 -3.81 -0.57
C SER A 234 29.55 -4.36 -0.25
N SER A 235 29.91 -5.42 -0.96
CA SER A 235 31.26 -5.94 -1.01
C SER A 235 32.09 -4.85 -1.68
N ASN A 236 32.63 -3.97 -0.84
CA ASN A 236 33.93 -3.40 -1.12
C ASN A 236 34.89 -4.58 -1.13
N ASP A 237 35.26 -5.03 -2.32
CA ASP A 237 36.53 -5.70 -2.55
C ASP A 237 36.94 -5.54 -4.02
N ALA A 238 38.17 -5.01 -4.18
CA ALA A 238 38.99 -4.75 -5.37
C ALA A 238 38.69 -3.49 -6.21
#